data_AF-A0A2I0ACG3-F1
#
_entry.id   AF-A0A2I0ACG3-F1
#
_cell.length_a   1.000
_cell.length_b   1.000
_cell.length_c   1.000
_cell.angle_alpha   90.00
_cell.angle_beta   90.00
_cell.angle_gamma   90.00
#
_symmetry.space_group_name_H-M   'P 1'
#
loop_
_entity.id
_entity.type
_entity.pdbx_description
1 polymer ?
#
loop_
_entity_poly.entity_id
_entity_poly.type
_entity_poly.pdbx_seq_one_letter_code
_entity_poly.pdbx_strand_id
1 'polypeptide(L)'
;MIVTLQDIAIILGVRIDGYRNEINILRQSQVLWTPYTADLLGILSPLCTARSALYLAQVLLIAWVVVEWHMSERVMRQFGYQQHFLLEVPDPNFRRINGQGQASTDWFAEHSLYRRLWRGCSDFVQQPQLVSEDDADALRMYMNWYKSWARLSLIFAEVEPPTSYFSLAPVHNVF
;
A
#
# COMPACT_ATOMS: atom_id res chain seq x y z
N MET A 1 8.30 -5.80 -0.92
CA MET A 1 7.51 -5.87 0.32
C MET A 1 6.72 -4.57 0.39
N ILE A 2 5.44 -4.59 0.01
CA ILE A 2 4.60 -3.39 0.13
C ILE A 2 4.07 -3.41 1.55
N VAL A 3 4.78 -2.65 2.37
CA VAL A 3 4.50 -2.47 3.79
C VAL A 3 3.30 -1.52 3.84
N THR A 4 2.15 -1.95 4.37
CA THR A 4 1.08 -0.99 4.63
C THR A 4 1.60 0.06 5.63
N LEU A 5 1.04 1.27 5.67
CA LEU A 5 1.45 2.25 6.68
C LEU A 5 1.38 1.66 8.10
N GLN A 6 0.46 0.71 8.32
CA GLN A 6 0.30 -0.04 9.56
C GLN A 6 1.47 -0.98 9.81
N ASP A 7 1.98 -1.63 8.78
CA ASP A 7 3.16 -2.48 8.86
C ASP A 7 4.45 -1.63 9.05
N ILE A 8 4.56 -0.42 8.46
CA ILE A 8 5.71 0.49 8.64
C ILE A 8 5.73 0.99 10.08
N ALA A 9 4.57 1.39 10.60
CA ALA A 9 4.40 1.87 11.96
C ALA A 9 4.72 0.79 13.01
N ILE A 10 4.33 -0.46 12.75
CA ILE A 10 4.65 -1.61 13.62
C ILE A 10 6.15 -1.92 13.57
N ILE A 11 6.78 -1.87 12.40
CA ILE A 11 8.21 -2.18 12.23
C ILE A 11 9.10 -1.06 12.79
N LEU A 12 8.68 0.21 12.69
CA LEU A 12 9.47 1.38 13.11
C LEU A 12 9.07 1.96 14.49
N GLY A 13 8.04 1.41 15.14
CA GLY A 13 7.57 1.89 16.45
C GLY A 13 6.95 3.30 16.42
N VAL A 14 6.47 3.77 15.27
CA VAL A 14 5.97 5.13 15.07
C VAL A 14 4.45 5.19 15.22
N ARG A 15 3.89 6.18 15.94
CA ARG A 15 2.43 6.37 16.06
C ARG A 15 1.82 6.72 14.70
N ILE A 16 1.02 5.80 14.17
CA ILE A 16 0.41 5.92 12.84
C ILE A 16 -0.76 6.91 12.77
N ASP A 17 -1.39 7.20 13.90
CA ASP A 17 -2.65 7.96 13.92
C ASP A 17 -2.46 9.40 13.41
N GLY A 18 -1.29 10.00 13.66
CA GLY A 18 -0.92 11.32 13.13
C GLY A 18 -0.81 11.30 11.60
N TYR A 19 -0.01 10.37 11.05
CA TYR A 19 0.18 10.23 9.61
C TYR A 19 -1.10 9.87 8.86
N ARG A 20 -1.96 9.03 9.46
CA ARG A 20 -3.26 8.70 8.87
C ARG A 20 -4.14 9.94 8.76
N ASN A 21 -4.21 10.75 9.80
CA ASN A 21 -4.98 11.99 9.75
C ASN A 21 -4.41 12.94 8.69
N GLU A 22 -3.09 13.12 8.63
CA GLU A 22 -2.44 13.96 7.63
C GLU A 22 -2.72 13.51 6.20
N ILE A 23 -2.68 12.20 5.92
CA ILE A 23 -3.01 11.67 4.60
C ILE A 23 -4.51 11.84 4.29
N ASN A 24 -5.38 11.67 5.29
CA ASN A 24 -6.83 11.80 5.12
C ASN A 24 -7.26 13.24 4.80
N ILE A 25 -6.48 14.25 5.17
CA ILE A 25 -6.77 15.67 4.89
C ILE A 25 -6.16 16.16 3.56
N LEU A 26 -5.38 15.32 2.85
CA LEU A 26 -4.80 15.71 1.56
C LEU A 26 -5.90 15.94 0.53
N ARG A 27 -5.86 17.12 -0.10
CA ARG A 27 -6.69 17.45 -1.25
C ARG A 27 -6.16 16.75 -2.49
N GLN A 28 -7.03 16.54 -3.48
CA GLN A 28 -6.64 15.94 -4.77
C GLN A 28 -5.47 16.69 -5.43
N SER A 29 -5.40 18.02 -5.30
CA SER A 29 -4.32 18.86 -5.84
C SER A 29 -2.98 18.72 -5.10
N GLN A 30 -2.98 18.16 -3.89
CA GLN A 30 -1.78 17.95 -3.06
C GLN A 30 -1.17 16.56 -3.27
N VAL A 31 -1.79 15.72 -4.09
CA VAL A 31 -1.31 14.37 -4.41
C VAL A 31 -0.72 14.38 -5.81
N LEU A 32 0.48 13.83 -5.94
CA LEU A 32 1.08 13.52 -7.24
C LEU A 32 0.46 12.23 -7.77
N TRP A 33 -0.31 12.34 -8.84
CA TRP A 33 -1.02 11.21 -9.48
C TRP A 33 -0.21 10.56 -10.61
N THR A 34 1.05 10.96 -10.75
CA THR A 34 2.00 10.40 -11.72
C THR A 34 2.71 9.17 -11.14
N PRO A 35 3.23 8.27 -12.00
CA PRO A 35 4.07 7.17 -11.55
C PRO A 35 5.31 7.63 -10.78
N TYR A 36 5.91 6.70 -10.05
CA TYR A 36 7.21 6.87 -9.43
C TYR A 36 8.29 7.00 -10.50
N THR A 37 9.08 8.06 -10.42
CA THR A 37 10.20 8.30 -11.31
C THR A 37 11.36 7.35 -10.98
N ALA A 38 12.26 7.15 -11.94
CA ALA A 38 13.48 6.37 -11.72
C ALA A 38 14.32 6.91 -10.56
N ASP A 39 14.38 8.24 -10.39
CA ASP A 39 15.10 8.89 -9.29
C ASP A 39 14.50 8.51 -7.93
N LEU A 40 13.17 8.50 -7.82
CA LEU A 40 12.47 8.12 -6.59
C LEU A 40 12.65 6.63 -6.29
N LEU A 41 12.63 5.77 -7.30
CA LEU A 41 12.91 4.35 -7.11
C LEU A 41 14.39 4.12 -6.73
N GLY A 42 15.30 4.96 -7.22
CA GLY A 42 16.73 4.91 -6.94
C GLY A 42 17.11 5.24 -5.49
N ILE A 43 16.28 6.01 -4.77
CA ILE A 43 16.51 6.28 -3.33
C ILE A 43 16.00 5.16 -2.42
N LEU A 44 15.26 4.18 -2.93
CA LEU A 44 14.75 3.08 -2.12
C LEU A 44 15.87 2.15 -1.70
N SER A 45 15.78 1.63 -0.47
CA SER A 45 16.69 0.59 0.01
C SER A 45 16.71 -0.62 -0.94
N PRO A 46 17.87 -1.27 -1.17
CA PRO A 46 17.95 -2.49 -1.96
C PRO A 46 16.99 -3.59 -1.48
N LEU A 47 16.64 -3.61 -0.19
CA LEU A 47 15.65 -4.54 0.36
C LEU A 47 14.24 -4.32 -0.22
N CYS A 48 13.90 -3.08 -0.53
CA CYS A 48 12.62 -2.74 -1.15
C CYS A 48 12.59 -3.27 -2.59
N THR A 49 13.68 -3.10 -3.34
CA THR A 49 13.77 -3.37 -4.78
C THR A 49 14.20 -4.80 -5.14
N ALA A 50 14.79 -5.55 -4.22
CA ALA A 50 15.30 -6.92 -4.44
C ALA A 50 14.25 -7.90 -4.99
N ARG A 51 12.96 -7.63 -4.78
CA ARG A 51 11.84 -8.44 -5.30
C ARG A 51 10.79 -7.56 -5.97
N SER A 52 11.23 -6.58 -6.75
CA SER A 52 10.35 -5.64 -7.48
C SER A 52 9.35 -6.35 -8.41
N ALA A 53 9.74 -7.49 -8.99
CA ALA A 53 8.83 -8.32 -9.78
C ALA A 53 7.57 -8.76 -9.01
N LEU A 54 7.64 -8.87 -7.68
CA LEU A 54 6.50 -9.26 -6.84
C LEU A 54 5.58 -8.09 -6.47
N TYR A 55 5.91 -6.85 -6.82
CA TYR A 55 5.01 -5.71 -6.58
C TYR A 55 3.66 -5.91 -7.26
N LEU A 56 3.68 -6.63 -8.38
CA LEU A 56 2.52 -6.95 -9.20
C LEU A 56 1.97 -8.36 -8.95
N ALA A 57 2.41 -9.07 -7.91
CA ALA A 57 1.89 -10.41 -7.61
C ALA A 57 0.53 -10.33 -6.90
N GLN A 58 -0.43 -11.17 -7.28
CA GLN A 58 -1.66 -11.37 -6.52
C GLN A 58 -1.48 -12.53 -5.53
N VAL A 59 -1.09 -12.21 -4.31
CA VAL A 59 -0.62 -13.20 -3.31
C VAL A 59 -1.02 -12.80 -1.90
N LEU A 60 -1.07 -13.75 -0.97
CA LEU A 60 -1.33 -13.43 0.43
C LEU A 60 -0.08 -12.87 1.11
N LEU A 61 -0.16 -11.66 1.64
CA LEU A 61 0.82 -11.10 2.57
C LEU A 61 0.62 -11.72 3.94
N ILE A 62 1.72 -12.15 4.55
CA ILE A 62 1.74 -12.79 5.86
C ILE A 62 2.61 -11.92 6.78
N ALA A 63 1.98 -11.29 7.78
CA ALA A 63 2.65 -10.43 8.75
C ALA A 63 2.24 -10.84 10.17
N TRP A 64 3.02 -11.75 10.77
CA TRP A 64 2.84 -12.29 12.12
C TRP A 64 1.46 -12.87 12.43
N VAL A 65 0.47 -12.04 12.78
CA VAL A 65 -0.93 -12.44 13.06
C VAL A 65 -1.92 -11.92 12.01
N VAL A 66 -1.42 -11.36 10.92
CA VAL A 66 -2.22 -10.79 9.84
C VAL A 66 -1.96 -11.54 8.56
N VAL A 67 -3.05 -11.92 7.88
CA VAL A 67 -3.01 -12.46 6.53
C VAL A 67 -4.00 -11.68 5.67
N GLU A 68 -3.49 -11.10 4.59
CA GLU A 68 -4.26 -10.22 3.71
C GLU A 68 -3.87 -10.44 2.25
N TRP A 69 -4.84 -10.35 1.33
CA TRP A 69 -4.53 -10.38 -0.10
C TRP A 69 -3.76 -9.12 -0.51
N HIS A 70 -2.58 -9.32 -1.09
CA HIS A 70 -1.89 -8.31 -1.87
C HIS A 70 -2.66 -8.12 -3.17
N MET A 71 -3.28 -6.95 -3.30
CA MET A 71 -4.00 -6.55 -4.49
C MET A 71 -3.10 -5.65 -5.34
N SER A 72 -2.40 -6.26 -6.28
CA SER A 72 -1.48 -5.57 -7.19
C SER A 72 -2.14 -4.42 -7.93
N GLU A 73 -3.45 -4.49 -8.21
CA GLU A 73 -4.14 -3.39 -8.89
C GLU A 73 -3.96 -2.07 -8.13
N ARG A 74 -3.90 -2.07 -6.80
CA ARG A 74 -3.81 -0.84 -6.02
C ARG A 74 -2.55 -0.01 -6.27
N VAL A 75 -1.51 -0.63 -6.85
CA VAL A 75 -0.19 0.00 -7.04
C VAL A 75 0.24 0.04 -8.51
N MET A 76 -0.52 -0.53 -9.45
CA MET A 76 -0.15 -0.58 -10.88
C MET A 76 0.21 0.79 -11.43
N ARG A 77 -0.65 1.80 -11.19
CA ARG A 77 -0.41 3.16 -11.66
C ARG A 77 0.87 3.78 -11.09
N GLN A 78 1.21 3.49 -9.84
CA GLN A 78 2.44 4.00 -9.22
C GLN A 78 3.71 3.52 -9.93
N PHE A 79 3.65 2.37 -10.62
CA PHE A 79 4.77 1.82 -11.38
C PHE A 79 4.64 2.05 -12.90
N GLY A 80 3.73 2.93 -13.34
CA GLY A 80 3.58 3.28 -14.77
C GLY A 80 2.70 2.33 -15.56
N TYR A 81 1.99 1.42 -14.88
CA TYR A 81 1.11 0.46 -15.54
C TYR A 81 -0.33 0.93 -15.60
N GLN A 82 -1.08 0.38 -16.54
CA GLN A 82 -2.52 0.55 -16.64
C GLN A 82 -3.19 -0.02 -15.39
N GLN A 83 -4.10 0.77 -14.82
CA GLN A 83 -4.90 0.33 -13.70
C GLN A 83 -5.92 -0.72 -14.19
N HIS A 84 -5.87 -1.93 -13.65
CA HIS A 84 -6.95 -2.90 -13.82
C HIS A 84 -8.05 -2.63 -12.79
N PHE A 85 -9.29 -2.54 -13.25
CA PHE A 85 -10.42 -2.11 -12.41
C PHE A 85 -11.24 -3.27 -11.82
N LEU A 86 -11.05 -4.48 -12.34
CA LEU A 86 -11.81 -5.68 -12.02
C LEU A 86 -10.90 -6.91 -12.00
N LEU A 87 -10.01 -7.00 -11.01
CA LEU A 87 -9.34 -8.26 -10.74
C LEU A 87 -10.20 -9.04 -9.75
N GLU A 88 -10.60 -10.26 -10.14
CA GLU A 88 -11.24 -11.18 -9.21
C GLU A 88 -10.27 -11.49 -8.07
N VAL A 89 -10.77 -11.43 -6.84
CA VAL A 89 -10.02 -11.95 -5.70
C VAL A 89 -9.80 -13.44 -5.96
N PRO A 90 -8.56 -13.96 -5.96
CA PRO A 90 -8.31 -15.36 -6.32
C PRO A 90 -9.09 -16.35 -5.44
N ASP A 91 -9.41 -15.96 -4.21
CA ASP A 91 -10.37 -16.64 -3.36
C ASP A 91 -11.41 -15.65 -2.79
N PRO A 92 -12.64 -15.59 -3.33
CA PRO A 92 -13.69 -14.69 -2.85
C PRO A 92 -14.21 -15.05 -1.45
N ASN A 93 -13.96 -16.27 -0.98
CA ASN A 93 -14.33 -16.72 0.35
C ASN A 93 -13.29 -16.35 1.41
N PHE A 94 -12.09 -15.96 0.99
CA PHE A 94 -11.06 -15.50 1.91
C PHE A 94 -11.58 -14.31 2.73
N ARG A 95 -11.27 -14.33 4.03
CA ARG A 95 -11.48 -13.21 4.94
C ARG A 95 -10.13 -12.84 5.53
N ARG A 96 -9.83 -11.54 5.57
CA ARG A 96 -8.62 -11.02 6.20
C ARG A 96 -8.51 -11.58 7.61
N ILE A 97 -7.39 -12.20 7.91
CA ILE A 97 -7.11 -12.70 9.25
C ILE A 97 -6.46 -11.57 10.04
N ASN A 98 -6.98 -11.34 11.24
CA ASN A 98 -6.34 -10.51 12.24
C ASN A 98 -6.26 -11.30 13.55
N GLY A 99 -5.13 -11.22 14.25
CA GLY A 99 -4.96 -11.93 15.52
C GLY A 99 -5.65 -11.29 16.72
N GLN A 100 -6.61 -10.40 16.51
CA GLN A 100 -7.30 -9.76 17.64
C GLN A 100 -8.08 -10.83 18.43
N GLY A 101 -7.80 -10.93 19.72
CA GLY A 101 -8.42 -11.94 20.59
C GLY A 101 -7.89 -13.36 20.40
N GLN A 102 -6.82 -13.56 19.62
CA GLN A 102 -6.26 -14.87 19.27
C GLN A 102 -4.81 -15.06 19.78
N ALA A 103 -4.59 -14.72 21.05
CA ALA A 103 -3.25 -14.74 21.66
C ALA A 103 -2.68 -16.15 21.85
N SER A 104 -3.53 -17.17 21.98
CA SER A 104 -3.14 -18.58 22.16
C SER A 104 -3.05 -19.38 20.86
N THR A 105 -3.28 -18.75 19.71
CA THR A 105 -3.23 -19.42 18.40
C THR A 105 -1.78 -19.74 18.03
N ASP A 106 -1.55 -20.99 17.61
CA ASP A 106 -0.29 -21.36 16.94
C ASP A 106 -0.29 -20.80 15.51
N TRP A 107 0.17 -19.56 15.39
CA TRP A 107 0.30 -18.87 14.11
C TRP A 107 1.24 -19.57 13.13
N PHE A 108 2.21 -20.34 13.63
CA PHE A 108 3.09 -21.09 12.75
C PHE A 108 2.34 -22.24 12.08
N ALA A 109 1.50 -22.96 12.82
CA ALA A 109 0.63 -24.00 12.25
C ALA A 109 -0.43 -23.40 11.33
N GLU A 110 -1.10 -22.33 11.75
CA GLU A 110 -2.15 -21.64 10.99
C GLU A 110 -1.64 -21.17 9.63
N HIS A 111 -0.44 -20.59 9.59
CA HIS A 111 0.15 -20.06 8.37
C HIS A 111 0.74 -21.11 7.43
N SER A 112 0.65 -22.40 7.76
CA SER A 112 1.27 -23.47 6.96
C SER A 112 0.79 -23.48 5.50
N LEU A 113 -0.51 -23.28 5.27
CA LEU A 113 -1.10 -23.17 3.93
C LEU A 113 -0.60 -21.91 3.20
N TYR A 114 -0.64 -20.75 3.87
CA TYR A 114 -0.26 -19.48 3.25
C TYR A 114 1.23 -19.42 2.92
N ARG A 115 2.10 -19.98 3.76
CA ARG A 115 3.53 -20.11 3.46
C ARG A 115 3.77 -20.98 2.23
N ARG A 116 2.96 -22.03 2.01
CA ARG A 116 3.06 -22.88 0.82
C ARG A 116 2.68 -22.09 -0.42
N LEU A 117 1.57 -21.34 -0.40
CA LEU A 117 1.14 -20.49 -1.50
C LEU A 117 2.19 -19.40 -1.80
N TRP A 118 2.75 -18.77 -0.77
CA TRP A 118 3.78 -17.74 -0.91
C TRP A 118 5.05 -18.24 -1.61
N ARG A 119 5.42 -19.52 -1.45
CA ARG A 119 6.59 -20.09 -2.15
C ARG A 119 6.43 -20.07 -3.67
N GLY A 120 5.20 -20.11 -4.19
CA GLY A 120 4.86 -19.98 -5.61
C GLY A 120 4.49 -18.57 -6.04
N CYS A 121 4.79 -17.53 -5.24
CA CYS A 121 4.33 -16.16 -5.51
C CYS A 121 4.70 -15.61 -6.90
N SER A 122 5.80 -16.07 -7.47
CA SER A 122 6.25 -15.68 -8.82
C SER A 122 5.28 -16.09 -9.92
N ASP A 123 4.52 -17.17 -9.74
CA ASP A 123 3.56 -17.66 -10.74
C ASP A 123 2.30 -16.80 -10.81
N PHE A 124 2.08 -15.95 -9.80
CA PHE A 124 0.91 -15.07 -9.68
C PHE A 124 1.22 -13.60 -10.00
N VAL A 125 2.39 -13.33 -10.59
CA VAL A 125 2.78 -11.99 -11.07
C VAL A 125 1.91 -11.60 -12.26
N GLN A 126 1.18 -10.50 -12.10
CA GLN A 126 0.36 -9.94 -13.17
C GLN A 126 1.24 -9.37 -14.28
N GLN A 127 0.71 -9.40 -15.51
CA GLN A 127 1.36 -8.83 -16.70
C GLN A 127 0.56 -7.60 -17.18
N PRO A 128 0.66 -6.45 -16.49
CA PRO A 128 -0.10 -5.27 -16.87
C PRO A 128 0.56 -4.53 -18.03
N GLN A 129 -0.25 -3.76 -18.77
CA GLN A 129 0.21 -2.94 -19.88
C GLN A 129 0.90 -1.66 -19.37
N LEU A 130 2.04 -1.28 -19.96
CA LEU A 130 2.70 0.00 -19.69
C LEU A 130 1.90 1.13 -20.34
N VAL A 131 1.75 2.25 -19.62
CA VAL A 131 1.02 3.42 -20.09
C VAL A 131 1.94 4.63 -20.05
N SER A 132 1.85 5.49 -21.09
CA SER A 132 2.58 6.76 -21.11
C SER A 132 2.19 7.63 -19.91
N GLU A 133 3.14 8.36 -19.34
CA GLU A 133 2.85 9.28 -18.24
C GLU A 133 1.83 10.36 -18.64
N ASP A 134 1.89 10.78 -19.90
CA ASP A 134 1.05 11.82 -20.52
C ASP A 134 -0.30 11.29 -21.05
N ASP A 135 -0.64 10.03 -20.81
CA ASP A 135 -1.91 9.46 -21.23
C ASP A 135 -3.07 10.01 -20.38
N ALA A 136 -3.68 11.09 -20.87
CA ALA A 136 -4.79 11.78 -20.22
C ALA A 136 -6.03 10.87 -20.05
N ASP A 137 -6.26 9.93 -20.97
CA ASP A 137 -7.40 9.02 -20.90
C ASP A 137 -7.20 7.96 -19.83
N ALA A 138 -6.01 7.38 -19.74
CA ALA A 138 -5.67 6.45 -18.67
C ALA A 138 -5.77 7.12 -17.29
N LEU A 139 -5.30 8.37 -17.15
CA LEU A 139 -5.45 9.13 -15.92
C LEU A 139 -6.92 9.39 -15.58
N ARG A 140 -7.74 9.75 -16.56
CA ARG A 140 -9.17 9.96 -16.40
C ARG A 140 -9.89 8.70 -15.95
N MET A 141 -9.59 7.55 -16.57
CA MET A 141 -10.16 6.25 -16.19
C MET A 141 -9.76 5.86 -14.76
N TYR A 142 -8.48 6.00 -14.42
CA TYR A 142 -7.98 5.77 -13.05
C TYR A 142 -8.72 6.63 -12.02
N MET A 143 -8.87 7.93 -12.30
CA MET A 143 -9.55 8.87 -11.40
C MET A 143 -11.02 8.50 -11.17
N ASN A 144 -11.73 8.04 -12.20
CA ASN A 144 -13.11 7.59 -12.06
C ASN A 144 -13.21 6.36 -11.14
N TRP A 145 -12.34 5.38 -11.33
CA TRP A 145 -12.27 4.21 -10.47
C TRP A 145 -11.91 4.58 -9.02
N TYR A 146 -10.85 5.39 -8.84
CA TYR A 146 -10.40 5.82 -7.53
C TYR A 146 -11.53 6.50 -6.76
N LYS A 147 -12.29 7.39 -7.42
CA LYS A 147 -13.45 8.07 -6.84
C LYS A 147 -14.64 7.14 -6.53
N SER A 148 -14.81 6.05 -7.29
CA SER A 148 -15.86 5.06 -7.02
C SER A 148 -15.55 4.16 -5.83
N TRP A 149 -14.26 3.96 -5.51
CA TRP A 149 -13.82 3.02 -4.47
C TRP A 149 -13.37 3.72 -3.19
N ALA A 150 -12.68 4.85 -3.30
CA ALA A 150 -12.21 5.62 -2.15
C ALA A 150 -13.35 6.41 -1.51
N ARG A 151 -13.47 6.33 -0.18
CA ARG A 151 -14.31 7.25 0.58
C ARG A 151 -13.59 8.60 0.66
N LEU A 152 -14.02 9.55 -0.15
CA LEU A 152 -13.65 10.96 0.01
C LEU A 152 -14.36 11.51 1.26
N SER A 153 -13.70 11.43 2.40
CA SER A 153 -14.16 12.11 3.61
C SER A 153 -13.89 13.60 3.43
N LEU A 154 -14.90 14.36 2.98
CA LEU A 154 -14.88 15.81 3.03
C LEU A 154 -14.96 16.23 4.51
N ILE A 155 -13.83 16.18 5.22
CA ILE A 155 -13.75 16.78 6.55
C ILE A 155 -13.74 18.29 6.31
N PHE A 156 -14.91 18.90 6.37
CA PHE A 156 -15.07 20.34 6.31
C PHE A 156 -14.38 20.98 7.52
N ALA A 157 -13.18 21.49 7.31
CA ALA A 157 -12.70 22.78 7.81
C ALA A 157 -11.47 23.14 6.97
N GLU A 158 -11.47 24.34 6.37
CA GLU A 158 -10.26 24.91 5.77
C GLU A 158 -9.25 25.17 6.87
N VAL A 159 -8.36 24.21 7.10
CA VAL A 159 -7.10 24.49 7.77
C VAL A 159 -6.10 24.76 6.64
N GLU A 160 -5.69 26.02 6.49
CA GLU A 160 -4.55 26.32 5.61
C GLU A 160 -3.36 25.47 6.08
N PRO A 161 -2.69 24.74 5.17
CA PRO A 161 -1.54 23.95 5.55
C PRO A 161 -0.48 24.88 6.16
N PRO A 162 0.10 24.53 7.32
CA PRO A 162 1.12 25.37 7.95
C PRO A 162 2.27 25.62 6.97
N THR A 163 2.65 26.88 6.81
CA THR A 163 3.71 27.34 5.89
C THR A 163 5.11 26.88 6.29
N SER A 164 5.22 26.20 7.43
CA SER A 164 6.46 25.60 7.94
C SER A 164 6.18 24.19 8.46
N TYR A 165 6.94 23.22 7.95
CA TYR A 165 6.94 21.85 8.42
C TYR A 165 7.79 21.76 9.69
N PHE A 166 7.15 21.57 10.84
CA PHE A 166 7.85 21.19 12.06
C PHE A 166 7.78 19.67 12.19
N SER A 167 8.85 18.99 11.83
CA SER A 167 9.05 17.59 12.19
C SER A 167 8.95 17.49 13.72
N LEU A 168 7.88 16.91 14.26
CA LEU A 168 7.89 16.41 15.63
C LEU A 168 8.74 15.14 15.66
N ALA A 169 10.05 15.31 15.42
CA ALA A 169 11.03 14.32 15.82
C ALA A 169 10.93 14.17 17.35
N PRO A 170 11.14 12.96 17.89
CA PRO A 170 11.27 12.82 19.33
C PRO A 170 12.42 13.71 19.77
N VAL A 171 12.11 14.68 20.62
CA VAL A 171 13.13 15.48 21.31
C VAL A 171 14.05 14.48 21.99
N HIS A 172 15.30 14.44 21.54
CA HIS A 172 16.37 13.79 22.28
C HIS A 172 16.42 14.46 23.65
N ASN A 173 15.74 13.88 24.63
CA ASN A 173 16.08 14.14 26.02
C ASN A 173 17.31 13.29 26.32
N VAL A 174 18.46 13.92 26.09
CA VAL A 174 19.69 13.64 26.80
C VAL A 174 19.38 13.78 28.29
N PHE A 175 19.44 12.69 29.05
CA PHE A 175 20.27 12.45 30.23
C PHE A 175 20.05 11.03 30.73
#